data_AF-M4SWZ1-F1
#
_entry.id   AF-M4SWZ1-F1
#
_cell.length_a   1.000
_cell.length_b   1.000
_cell.length_c   1.000
_cell.angle_alpha   90.00
_cell.angle_beta   90.00
_cell.angle_gamma   90.00
#
_symmetry.space_group_name_H-M   'P 1'
#
loop_
_entity.id
_entity.type
_entity.pdbx_description
1 polymer ?
#
loop_
_entity_poly.entity_id
_entity_poly.type
_entity_poly.pdbx_seq_one_letter_code
_entity_poly.pdbx_strand_id
1 'polypeptide(L)'
;VASITNLQEAALYGSPGKSVELKTTDDRKGYCGKGSTDGAAAGVGATDSLYATILCLCAGATGDEAGGKGCCLDCQSGANGAAWTPTSDGKARAEFLASKCPAALIPEHPTTTELNHWLRTVYKLALGTTSNTQTIKYTVGKVSGTGEDGCDGEVTGTIGRCVKYTAEQILEDEASLKWRQSLKAAAKLYDKQAQAKITMYRLAEKLRLINATAAALYHTPLTQTQIQPMSRTDAATKPTTNCSEHKSNKKQQKHM
;
A
#
# COMPACT_ATOMS: atom_id res chain seq x y z
N VAL A 1 4.18 21.39 -4.64
CA VAL A 1 4.74 20.01 -4.61
C VAL A 1 3.81 19.15 -3.78
N ALA A 2 3.35 18.00 -4.28
CA ALA A 2 2.48 17.11 -3.51
C ALA A 2 3.27 16.49 -2.33
N SER A 3 2.68 16.48 -1.13
CA SER A 3 3.22 15.77 0.03
C SER A 3 2.73 14.31 0.03
N ILE A 4 3.42 13.43 0.77
CA ILE A 4 2.97 12.04 0.97
C ILE A 4 1.56 12.01 1.56
N THR A 5 1.30 12.85 2.56
CA THR A 5 -0.01 12.98 3.21
C THR A 5 -1.10 13.36 2.21
N ASN A 6 -0.88 14.34 1.33
CA ASN A 6 -1.89 14.75 0.36
C ASN A 6 -2.19 13.63 -0.66
N LEU A 7 -1.18 12.84 -1.04
CA LEU A 7 -1.36 11.69 -1.93
C LEU A 7 -2.11 10.54 -1.24
N GLN A 8 -1.84 10.30 0.04
CA GLN A 8 -2.60 9.33 0.83
C GLN A 8 -4.05 9.78 1.03
N GLU A 9 -4.28 11.07 1.32
CA GLU A 9 -5.63 11.62 1.41
C GLU A 9 -6.37 11.54 0.08
N ALA A 10 -5.70 11.82 -1.04
CA ALA A 10 -6.30 11.62 -2.37
C ALA A 10 -6.67 10.15 -2.63
N ALA A 11 -5.87 9.20 -2.15
CA ALA A 11 -6.20 7.78 -2.27
C ALA A 11 -7.39 7.37 -1.38
N LEU A 12 -7.46 7.89 -0.16
CA LEU A 12 -8.50 7.55 0.80
C LEU A 12 -9.84 8.18 0.42
N TYR A 13 -9.85 9.48 0.17
CA TYR A 13 -11.08 10.25 -0.03
C TYR A 13 -11.44 10.42 -1.50
N GLY A 14 -10.47 10.34 -2.42
CA GLY A 14 -10.62 10.82 -3.79
C GLY A 14 -10.08 12.25 -3.91
N SER A 15 -10.20 12.86 -5.09
CA SER A 15 -9.83 14.28 -5.26
C SER A 15 -11.02 15.19 -4.99
N PRO A 16 -10.88 16.30 -4.23
CA PRO A 16 -9.64 16.96 -3.78
C PRO A 16 -9.11 16.53 -2.39
N GLY A 17 -9.44 15.35 -1.89
CA GLY A 17 -9.02 14.84 -0.57
C GLY A 17 -10.11 15.03 0.48
N LYS A 18 -9.71 15.36 1.71
CA LYS A 18 -10.63 15.45 2.87
C LYS A 18 -11.83 16.41 2.71
N SER A 19 -11.80 17.34 1.78
CA SER A 19 -12.94 18.26 1.56
C SER A 19 -14.03 17.69 0.65
N VAL A 20 -13.85 16.47 0.11
CA VAL A 20 -14.84 15.83 -0.74
C VAL A 20 -15.97 15.21 0.09
N GLU A 21 -17.20 15.26 -0.44
CA GLU A 21 -18.31 14.43 0.02
C GLU A 21 -18.27 13.09 -0.73
N LEU A 22 -18.48 11.99 -0.02
CA LEU A 22 -18.52 10.65 -0.63
C LEU A 22 -19.95 10.32 -1.05
N LYS A 23 -20.40 10.94 -2.14
CA LYS A 23 -21.73 10.76 -2.71
C LYS A 23 -21.74 10.82 -4.23
N THR A 24 -22.83 10.36 -4.84
CA THR A 24 -23.09 10.43 -6.28
C THR A 24 -24.58 10.72 -6.53
N THR A 25 -24.91 11.08 -7.78
CA THR A 25 -26.31 11.12 -8.24
C THR A 25 -26.80 9.78 -8.81
N ASP A 26 -25.89 8.82 -9.02
CA ASP A 26 -26.22 7.47 -9.48
C ASP A 26 -26.75 6.60 -8.33
N ASP A 27 -27.29 5.43 -8.67
CA ASP A 27 -27.64 4.41 -7.70
C ASP A 27 -26.38 3.73 -7.13
N ARG A 28 -26.60 2.78 -6.20
CA ARG A 28 -25.48 2.16 -5.50
C ARG A 28 -24.69 1.24 -6.43
N LYS A 29 -25.33 0.61 -7.40
CA LYS A 29 -24.67 -0.18 -8.44
C LYS A 29 -23.84 0.70 -9.37
N GLY A 30 -24.25 1.91 -9.70
CA GLY A 30 -23.42 2.87 -10.42
C GLY A 30 -22.19 3.32 -9.64
N TYR A 31 -22.37 3.53 -8.33
CA TYR A 31 -21.27 3.92 -7.45
C TYR A 31 -20.27 2.79 -7.17
N CYS A 32 -20.77 1.57 -6.98
CA CYS A 32 -20.02 0.40 -6.51
C CYS A 32 -19.67 -0.60 -7.61
N GLY A 33 -20.44 -0.66 -8.69
CA GLY A 33 -20.22 -1.56 -9.82
C GLY A 33 -21.50 -2.16 -10.39
N LYS A 34 -21.74 -1.96 -11.70
CA LYS A 34 -22.91 -2.52 -12.41
C LYS A 34 -22.60 -3.93 -12.93
N GLY A 35 -23.54 -4.84 -12.72
CA GLY A 35 -23.52 -6.16 -13.34
C GLY A 35 -23.94 -6.10 -14.81
N SER A 36 -24.13 -7.26 -15.44
CA SER A 36 -24.49 -7.33 -16.87
C SER A 36 -25.90 -6.82 -17.19
N THR A 37 -26.85 -6.87 -16.26
CA THR A 37 -28.25 -6.44 -16.48
C THR A 37 -28.34 -4.95 -16.82
N ASP A 38 -27.55 -4.11 -16.15
CA ASP A 38 -27.61 -2.65 -16.25
C ASP A 38 -26.43 -2.06 -17.03
N GLY A 39 -25.82 -2.85 -17.92
CA GLY A 39 -24.61 -2.47 -18.65
C GLY A 39 -23.38 -2.54 -17.76
N ALA A 40 -22.63 -3.65 -17.87
CA ALA A 40 -21.48 -3.93 -17.02
C ALA A 40 -20.48 -2.77 -16.99
N ALA A 41 -20.28 -2.20 -15.80
CA ALA A 41 -19.42 -1.04 -15.61
C ALA A 41 -18.74 -1.07 -14.24
N ALA A 42 -17.53 -0.53 -14.16
CA ALA A 42 -16.86 -0.34 -12.88
C ALA A 42 -17.58 0.70 -12.02
N GLY A 43 -17.47 0.56 -10.70
CA GLY A 43 -18.06 1.53 -9.77
C GLY A 43 -17.32 2.87 -9.81
N VAL A 44 -18.03 3.96 -10.08
CA VAL A 44 -17.39 5.29 -10.19
C VAL A 44 -16.77 5.73 -8.87
N GLY A 45 -17.42 5.43 -7.73
CA GLY A 45 -16.88 5.72 -6.41
C GLY A 45 -15.72 4.79 -6.06
N ALA A 46 -15.92 3.48 -6.26
CA ALA A 46 -14.92 2.46 -5.94
C ALA A 46 -13.58 2.65 -6.69
N THR A 47 -13.64 3.20 -7.91
CA THR A 47 -12.44 3.50 -8.71
C THR A 47 -11.77 4.82 -8.30
N ASP A 48 -12.54 5.76 -7.74
CA ASP A 48 -12.05 7.06 -7.30
C ASP A 48 -11.31 6.98 -5.96
N SER A 49 -11.87 6.27 -4.96
CA SER A 49 -11.34 6.29 -3.60
C SER A 49 -11.49 4.97 -2.81
N LEU A 50 -10.58 4.75 -1.87
CA LEU A 50 -10.66 3.61 -0.95
C LEU A 50 -11.81 3.72 0.06
N TYR A 51 -12.18 4.93 0.46
CA TYR A 51 -13.33 5.12 1.36
C TYR A 51 -14.65 4.83 0.66
N ALA A 52 -14.80 5.20 -0.62
CA ALA A 52 -15.92 4.75 -1.43
C ALA A 52 -15.93 3.22 -1.58
N THR A 53 -14.76 2.61 -1.78
CA THR A 53 -14.62 1.14 -1.80
C THR A 53 -15.10 0.51 -0.49
N ILE A 54 -14.70 1.05 0.67
CA ILE A 54 -15.14 0.58 1.99
C ILE A 54 -16.66 0.74 2.15
N LEU A 55 -17.26 1.85 1.70
CA LEU A 55 -18.71 2.03 1.75
C LEU A 55 -19.45 0.97 0.94
N CYS A 56 -18.98 0.68 -0.27
CA CYS A 56 -19.54 -0.37 -1.10
C CYS A 56 -19.45 -1.76 -0.47
N LEU A 57 -18.33 -2.06 0.20
CA LEU A 57 -18.07 -3.34 0.84
C LEU A 57 -18.73 -3.50 2.21
N CYS A 58 -18.97 -2.41 2.94
CA CYS A 58 -19.23 -2.48 4.38
C CYS A 58 -20.40 -1.64 4.87
N ALA A 59 -20.89 -0.68 4.09
CA ALA A 59 -22.05 0.09 4.51
C ALA A 59 -23.32 -0.78 4.43
N GLY A 60 -24.20 -0.67 5.43
CA GLY A 60 -25.49 -1.37 5.42
C GLY A 60 -26.41 -0.89 4.30
N ALA A 61 -27.20 -1.80 3.74
CA ALA A 61 -28.31 -1.47 2.83
C ALA A 61 -29.64 -1.35 3.60
N THR A 62 -30.69 -0.85 2.96
CA THR A 62 -32.04 -0.83 3.54
C THR A 62 -32.57 -2.25 3.65
N GLY A 63 -33.05 -2.67 4.84
CA GLY A 63 -33.54 -4.04 5.06
C GLY A 63 -32.47 -5.06 5.44
N ASP A 64 -31.20 -4.65 5.48
CA ASP A 64 -30.08 -5.46 5.93
C ASP A 64 -29.75 -5.18 7.40
N GLU A 65 -30.44 -5.89 8.31
CA GLU A 65 -30.17 -5.82 9.76
C GLU A 65 -28.75 -6.28 10.15
N ALA A 66 -28.04 -6.93 9.22
CA ALA A 66 -26.64 -7.32 9.34
C ALA A 66 -25.69 -6.33 8.63
N GLY A 67 -26.17 -5.14 8.27
CA GLY A 67 -25.40 -4.10 7.58
C GLY A 67 -24.05 -3.86 8.27
N GLY A 68 -22.96 -4.07 7.54
CA GLY A 68 -21.59 -3.93 8.08
C GLY A 68 -21.04 -5.11 8.89
N LYS A 69 -21.86 -6.02 9.45
CA LYS A 69 -21.35 -7.24 10.13
C LYS A 69 -20.47 -8.10 9.25
N GLY A 70 -20.72 -8.07 7.94
CA GLY A 70 -19.91 -8.76 6.94
C GLY A 70 -18.47 -8.24 6.82
N CYS A 71 -18.18 -7.03 7.31
CA CYS A 71 -16.82 -6.46 7.33
C CYS A 71 -16.16 -6.56 8.71
N CYS A 72 -16.90 -6.28 9.79
CA CYS A 72 -16.41 -6.49 11.15
C CYS A 72 -17.57 -6.62 12.12
N LEU A 73 -17.34 -7.27 13.28
CA LEU A 73 -18.38 -7.54 14.27
C LEU A 73 -19.03 -6.28 14.87
N ASP A 74 -18.31 -5.16 14.90
CA ASP A 74 -18.77 -3.89 15.49
C ASP A 74 -19.04 -2.79 14.43
N CYS A 75 -19.11 -3.18 13.16
CA CYS A 75 -19.24 -2.25 12.05
C CYS A 75 -20.67 -1.73 11.88
N GLN A 76 -21.70 -2.37 12.44
CA GLN A 76 -23.11 -1.95 12.32
C GLN A 76 -23.55 -0.82 13.27
N SER A 77 -22.61 -0.07 13.86
CA SER A 77 -22.90 0.92 14.91
C SER A 77 -22.41 2.32 14.51
N GLY A 78 -22.62 3.30 15.39
CA GLY A 78 -22.13 4.68 15.20
C GLY A 78 -22.59 5.28 13.86
N ALA A 79 -21.65 5.83 13.09
CA ALA A 79 -21.94 6.44 11.80
C ALA A 79 -22.40 5.45 10.71
N ASN A 80 -22.24 4.14 10.94
CA ASN A 80 -22.76 3.08 10.07
C ASN A 80 -24.02 2.39 10.65
N GLY A 81 -24.64 2.97 11.68
CA GLY A 81 -25.81 2.37 12.35
C GLY A 81 -27.13 2.41 11.58
N ALA A 82 -27.14 2.95 10.35
CA ALA A 82 -28.32 3.04 9.51
C ALA A 82 -27.99 2.64 8.07
N ALA A 83 -29.00 2.35 7.25
CA ALA A 83 -28.83 2.11 5.83
C ALA A 83 -28.08 3.27 5.14
N TRP A 84 -27.27 2.96 4.14
CA TRP A 84 -26.57 3.94 3.33
C TRP A 84 -27.29 4.13 2.02
N THR A 85 -27.40 5.38 1.60
CA THR A 85 -27.77 5.72 0.22
C THR A 85 -26.62 6.47 -0.43
N PRO A 86 -26.26 6.14 -1.68
CA PRO A 86 -25.11 6.75 -2.37
C PRO A 86 -25.33 8.25 -2.68
N THR A 87 -26.55 8.75 -2.58
CA THR A 87 -26.90 10.17 -2.72
C THR A 87 -26.65 10.98 -1.44
N SER A 88 -26.44 10.30 -0.31
CA SER A 88 -26.05 10.92 0.96
C SER A 88 -24.53 10.89 1.14
N ASP A 89 -23.97 11.91 1.81
CA ASP A 89 -22.53 11.93 2.09
C ASP A 89 -22.14 10.76 3.01
N GLY A 90 -21.39 9.80 2.45
CA GLY A 90 -20.90 8.63 3.16
C GLY A 90 -19.62 8.87 3.96
N LYS A 91 -19.05 10.08 3.97
CA LYS A 91 -17.72 10.33 4.56
C LYS A 91 -17.58 9.88 6.01
N ALA A 92 -18.43 10.36 6.91
CA ALA A 92 -18.36 10.02 8.33
C ALA A 92 -18.48 8.50 8.56
N ARG A 93 -19.24 7.82 7.70
CA ARG A 93 -19.42 6.37 7.73
C ARG A 93 -18.18 5.64 7.27
N ALA A 94 -17.55 6.09 6.18
CA ALA A 94 -16.32 5.50 5.68
C ALA A 94 -15.17 5.67 6.68
N GLU A 95 -15.05 6.85 7.30
CA GLU A 95 -14.08 7.11 8.37
C GLU A 95 -14.31 6.22 9.59
N PHE A 96 -15.57 6.06 10.02
CA PHE A 96 -15.91 5.13 11.09
C PHE A 96 -15.56 3.68 10.75
N LEU A 97 -15.85 3.23 9.53
CA LEU A 97 -15.53 1.88 9.09
C LEU A 97 -14.01 1.68 9.01
N ALA A 98 -13.28 2.65 8.48
CA ALA A 98 -11.82 2.62 8.43
C ALA A 98 -11.19 2.62 9.83
N SER A 99 -11.80 3.28 10.82
CA SER A 99 -11.32 3.26 12.20
C SER A 99 -11.49 1.89 12.87
N LYS A 100 -12.23 0.95 12.27
CA LYS A 100 -12.34 -0.44 12.73
C LYS A 100 -11.23 -1.34 12.16
N CYS A 101 -10.43 -0.86 11.20
CA CYS A 101 -9.30 -1.61 10.68
C CYS A 101 -8.25 -1.82 11.79
N PRO A 102 -7.72 -3.05 11.96
CA PRO A 102 -6.70 -3.31 12.98
C PRO A 102 -5.43 -2.48 12.77
N ALA A 103 -4.94 -1.84 13.83
CA ALA A 103 -3.70 -1.05 13.78
C ALA A 103 -2.48 -1.88 13.33
N ALA A 104 -2.49 -3.19 13.59
CA ALA A 104 -1.43 -4.11 13.16
C ALA A 104 -1.29 -4.23 11.63
N LEU A 105 -2.30 -3.80 10.86
CA LEU A 105 -2.24 -3.79 9.40
C LEU A 105 -1.65 -2.49 8.83
N ILE A 106 -1.34 -1.50 9.68
CA ILE A 106 -0.71 -0.26 9.24
C ILE A 106 0.79 -0.53 9.10
N PRO A 107 1.36 -0.47 7.88
CA PRO A 107 2.78 -0.72 7.71
C PRO A 107 3.61 0.41 8.33
N GLU A 108 4.70 0.05 9.01
CA GLU A 108 5.66 1.03 9.53
C GLU A 108 6.33 1.83 8.40
N HIS A 109 6.54 1.18 7.24
CA HIS A 109 7.18 1.78 6.08
C HIS A 109 6.33 1.55 4.81
N PRO A 110 5.59 2.57 4.33
CA PRO A 110 4.75 2.48 3.13
C PRO A 110 5.59 2.57 1.84
N THR A 111 6.55 1.66 1.67
CA THR A 111 7.43 1.58 0.49
C THR A 111 6.69 1.11 -0.75
N THR A 112 7.29 1.27 -1.92
CA THR A 112 6.74 0.69 -3.17
C THR A 112 6.59 -0.83 -3.07
N THR A 113 7.53 -1.52 -2.41
CA THR A 113 7.47 -2.97 -2.19
C THR A 113 6.27 -3.37 -1.34
N GLU A 114 6.05 -2.67 -0.25
CA GLU A 114 4.93 -2.91 0.66
C GLU A 114 3.59 -2.66 -0.02
N LEU A 115 3.45 -1.55 -0.74
CA LEU A 115 2.25 -1.26 -1.52
C LEU A 115 1.95 -2.38 -2.54
N ASN A 116 2.97 -2.83 -3.27
CA ASN A 116 2.79 -3.90 -4.25
C ASN A 116 2.40 -5.24 -3.59
N HIS A 117 2.81 -5.49 -2.34
CA HIS A 117 2.34 -6.64 -1.57
C HIS A 117 0.83 -6.58 -1.34
N TRP A 118 0.32 -5.47 -0.82
CA TRP A 118 -1.11 -5.28 -0.58
C TRP A 118 -1.95 -5.26 -1.85
N LEU A 119 -1.47 -4.63 -2.92
CA LEU A 119 -2.19 -4.62 -4.21
C LEU A 119 -2.38 -6.04 -4.77
N ARG A 120 -1.39 -6.93 -4.62
CA ARG A 120 -1.55 -8.34 -5.03
C ARG A 120 -2.68 -9.04 -4.27
N THR A 121 -2.89 -8.72 -3.00
CA THR A 121 -4.01 -9.26 -2.22
C THR A 121 -5.34 -8.76 -2.77
N VAL A 122 -5.45 -7.46 -3.07
CA VAL A 122 -6.66 -6.88 -3.70
C VAL A 122 -6.95 -7.53 -5.05
N TYR A 123 -5.94 -7.70 -5.90
CA TYR A 123 -6.13 -8.31 -7.22
C TYR A 123 -6.52 -9.79 -7.14
N LYS A 124 -5.94 -10.55 -6.20
CA LYS A 124 -6.38 -11.93 -5.95
C LYS A 124 -7.85 -12.00 -5.54
N LEU A 125 -8.31 -11.08 -4.70
CA LEU A 125 -9.72 -10.99 -4.33
C LEU A 125 -10.58 -10.65 -5.55
N ALA A 126 -10.16 -9.70 -6.38
CA ALA A 126 -10.91 -9.27 -7.57
C ALA A 126 -11.01 -10.37 -8.64
N LEU A 127 -9.98 -11.21 -8.76
CA LEU A 127 -9.93 -12.31 -9.72
C LEU A 127 -10.61 -13.59 -9.22
N GLY A 128 -10.79 -13.73 -7.91
CA GLY A 128 -11.42 -14.90 -7.32
C GLY A 128 -12.92 -14.93 -7.58
N THR A 129 -13.45 -16.09 -7.93
CA THR A 129 -14.89 -16.36 -7.82
C THR A 129 -15.14 -17.14 -6.54
N THR A 130 -16.21 -16.79 -5.81
CA THR A 130 -16.59 -17.50 -4.57
C THR A 130 -17.59 -18.62 -4.82
N SER A 131 -18.00 -18.82 -6.08
CA SER A 131 -18.97 -19.84 -6.51
C SER A 131 -18.74 -20.24 -7.98
N ASN A 132 -19.13 -21.46 -8.34
CA ASN A 132 -19.17 -21.95 -9.72
C ASN A 132 -20.31 -21.33 -10.55
N THR A 133 -21.27 -20.69 -9.89
CA THR A 133 -22.38 -19.97 -10.54
C THR A 133 -22.10 -18.49 -10.79
N GLN A 134 -21.06 -17.91 -10.17
CA GLN A 134 -20.72 -16.50 -10.33
C GLN A 134 -20.13 -16.24 -11.71
N THR A 135 -20.74 -15.29 -12.44
CA THR A 135 -20.29 -14.84 -13.76
C THR A 135 -19.74 -13.41 -13.72
N ILE A 136 -20.08 -12.63 -12.69
CA ILE A 136 -19.47 -11.31 -12.46
C ILE A 136 -17.97 -11.46 -12.21
N LYS A 137 -17.16 -10.71 -12.96
CA LYS A 137 -15.69 -10.72 -12.88
C LYS A 137 -15.13 -9.42 -12.28
N TYR A 138 -13.87 -9.47 -11.84
CA TYR A 138 -13.10 -8.33 -11.35
C TYR A 138 -13.79 -7.64 -10.17
N THR A 139 -14.27 -8.46 -9.23
CA THR A 139 -15.14 -8.02 -8.15
C THR A 139 -14.53 -8.39 -6.81
N VAL A 140 -14.44 -7.43 -5.89
CA VAL A 140 -14.04 -7.68 -4.50
C VAL A 140 -15.29 -7.66 -3.64
N GLY A 141 -15.43 -8.59 -2.70
CA GLY A 141 -16.58 -8.71 -1.81
C GLY A 141 -17.40 -9.96 -2.08
N LYS A 142 -18.62 -10.00 -1.55
CA LYS A 142 -19.49 -11.17 -1.65
C LYS A 142 -20.67 -10.88 -2.57
N VAL A 143 -20.93 -11.81 -3.49
CA VAL A 143 -22.03 -11.72 -4.44
C VAL A 143 -22.90 -12.97 -4.36
N SER A 144 -24.21 -12.81 -4.42
CA SER A 144 -25.16 -13.92 -4.50
C SER A 144 -25.40 -14.32 -5.97
N GLY A 145 -25.72 -15.60 -6.21
CA GLY A 145 -26.08 -16.08 -7.54
C GLY A 145 -25.00 -15.82 -8.59
N THR A 146 -25.40 -15.31 -9.75
CA THR A 146 -24.51 -14.97 -10.88
C THR A 146 -23.79 -13.64 -10.70
N GLY A 147 -24.39 -12.70 -9.96
CA GLY A 147 -23.90 -11.33 -9.83
C GLY A 147 -24.32 -10.39 -10.97
N GLU A 148 -25.25 -10.80 -11.83
CA GLU A 148 -25.62 -10.01 -13.01
C GLU A 148 -26.28 -8.66 -12.70
N ASP A 149 -26.82 -8.49 -11.49
CA ASP A 149 -27.40 -7.22 -11.05
C ASP A 149 -26.39 -6.33 -10.31
N GLY A 150 -25.16 -6.81 -10.08
CA GLY A 150 -24.06 -5.98 -9.59
C GLY A 150 -24.03 -5.71 -8.08
N CYS A 151 -23.36 -4.63 -7.71
CA CYS A 151 -22.99 -4.31 -6.34
C CYS A 151 -23.96 -3.31 -5.69
N ASP A 152 -25.08 -3.82 -5.19
CA ASP A 152 -26.13 -3.02 -4.53
C ASP A 152 -26.08 -3.08 -2.99
N GLY A 153 -25.14 -3.87 -2.47
CA GLY A 153 -24.78 -3.90 -1.05
C GLY A 153 -25.56 -4.85 -0.15
N GLU A 154 -26.51 -5.58 -0.73
CA GLU A 154 -27.09 -6.78 -0.14
C GLU A 154 -26.50 -8.03 -0.80
N VAL A 155 -26.56 -9.17 -0.10
CA VAL A 155 -26.13 -10.46 -0.63
C VAL A 155 -27.35 -11.37 -0.75
N THR A 156 -28.15 -11.13 -1.78
CA THR A 156 -29.39 -11.86 -2.07
C THR A 156 -29.61 -11.95 -3.59
N GLY A 157 -30.35 -12.94 -4.07
CA GLY A 157 -30.61 -13.15 -5.49
C GLY A 157 -29.32 -13.13 -6.33
N THR A 158 -29.15 -12.07 -7.10
CA THR A 158 -28.10 -11.79 -8.09
C THR A 158 -27.32 -10.51 -7.79
N ILE A 159 -27.53 -9.89 -6.63
CA ILE A 159 -26.80 -8.71 -6.15
C ILE A 159 -25.75 -9.08 -5.09
N GLY A 160 -24.80 -8.18 -4.88
CA GLY A 160 -23.72 -8.36 -3.91
C GLY A 160 -23.36 -7.13 -3.10
N ARG A 161 -22.73 -7.40 -1.94
CA ARG A 161 -21.95 -6.41 -1.21
C ARG A 161 -20.51 -6.48 -1.70
N CYS A 162 -20.26 -5.69 -2.73
CA CYS A 162 -19.06 -5.79 -3.52
C CYS A 162 -18.63 -4.45 -4.11
N VAL A 163 -17.45 -4.47 -4.75
CA VAL A 163 -17.02 -3.46 -5.71
C VAL A 163 -16.62 -4.14 -7.00
N LYS A 164 -17.00 -3.56 -8.13
CA LYS A 164 -16.61 -4.04 -9.47
C LYS A 164 -15.62 -3.09 -10.12
N TYR A 165 -14.61 -3.67 -10.75
CA TYR A 165 -13.62 -3.01 -11.57
C TYR A 165 -13.68 -3.51 -13.03
N THR A 166 -12.97 -2.82 -13.93
CA THR A 166 -12.70 -3.35 -15.27
C THR A 166 -11.52 -4.32 -15.26
N ALA A 167 -11.32 -5.04 -16.36
CA ALA A 167 -10.17 -5.91 -16.51
C ALA A 167 -8.86 -5.12 -16.47
N GLU A 168 -8.81 -3.98 -17.16
CA GLU A 168 -7.66 -3.08 -17.27
C GLU A 168 -7.31 -2.48 -15.90
N GLN A 169 -8.31 -2.14 -15.09
CA GLN A 169 -8.10 -1.64 -13.72
C GLN A 169 -7.43 -2.67 -12.80
N ILE A 170 -7.66 -3.97 -13.01
CA ILE A 170 -7.10 -5.04 -12.17
C ILE A 170 -5.80 -5.61 -12.75
N LEU A 171 -5.76 -5.83 -14.07
CA LEU A 171 -4.68 -6.53 -14.75
C LEU A 171 -3.59 -5.58 -15.25
N GLU A 172 -3.91 -4.29 -15.43
CA GLU A 172 -3.01 -3.29 -15.99
C GLU A 172 -2.87 -2.09 -15.05
N ASP A 173 -1.96 -1.17 -15.38
CA ASP A 173 -1.72 0.07 -14.62
C ASP A 173 -2.65 1.22 -15.07
N GLU A 174 -3.91 0.88 -15.31
CA GLU A 174 -4.93 1.81 -15.76
C GLU A 174 -5.11 3.04 -14.84
N ALA A 175 -5.19 4.21 -15.47
CA ALA A 175 -5.23 5.51 -14.80
C ALA A 175 -6.58 5.80 -14.13
N SER A 176 -7.66 5.20 -14.63
CA SER A 176 -9.00 5.34 -14.05
C SER A 176 -9.13 4.74 -12.64
N LEU A 177 -8.23 3.85 -12.22
CA LEU A 177 -8.13 3.39 -10.83
C LEU A 177 -7.33 4.39 -9.98
N LYS A 178 -7.94 5.55 -9.71
CA LYS A 178 -7.27 6.75 -9.20
C LYS A 178 -6.64 6.58 -7.81
N TRP A 179 -7.29 5.85 -6.91
CA TRP A 179 -6.73 5.61 -5.57
C TRP A 179 -5.41 4.84 -5.65
N ARG A 180 -5.29 3.88 -6.57
CA ARG A 180 -4.04 3.14 -6.81
C ARG A 180 -2.95 4.06 -7.32
N GLN A 181 -3.27 4.95 -8.27
CA GLN A 181 -2.30 5.90 -8.81
C GLN A 181 -1.77 6.84 -7.71
N SER A 182 -2.66 7.30 -6.83
CA SER A 182 -2.32 8.14 -5.69
C SER A 182 -1.41 7.41 -4.69
N LEU A 183 -1.71 6.15 -4.35
CA LEU A 183 -0.85 5.32 -3.49
C LEU A 183 0.52 5.05 -4.11
N LYS A 184 0.58 4.74 -5.42
CA LYS A 184 1.86 4.53 -6.12
C LYS A 184 2.73 5.78 -6.11
N ALA A 185 2.12 6.95 -6.31
CA ALA A 185 2.84 8.22 -6.19
C ALA A 185 3.34 8.46 -4.75
N ALA A 186 2.52 8.16 -3.74
CA ALA A 186 2.90 8.31 -2.33
C ALA A 186 4.09 7.39 -1.97
N ALA A 187 4.03 6.13 -2.35
CA ALA A 187 5.08 5.14 -2.08
C ALA A 187 6.40 5.49 -2.77
N LYS A 188 6.36 5.92 -4.04
CA LYS A 188 7.55 6.42 -4.76
C LYS A 188 8.17 7.63 -4.07
N LEU A 189 7.35 8.56 -3.58
CA LEU A 189 7.83 9.73 -2.86
C LEU A 189 8.45 9.35 -1.51
N TYR A 190 7.86 8.38 -0.80
CA TYR A 190 8.42 7.81 0.43
C TYR A 190 9.80 7.20 0.20
N ASP A 191 9.93 6.33 -0.81
CA ASP A 191 11.22 5.69 -1.15
C ASP A 191 12.30 6.73 -1.47
N LYS A 192 11.93 7.80 -2.21
CA LYS A 192 12.84 8.91 -2.51
C LYS A 192 13.30 9.65 -1.24
N GLN A 193 12.38 9.91 -0.31
CA GLN A 193 12.73 10.56 0.96
C GLN A 193 13.62 9.67 1.83
N ALA A 194 13.35 8.36 1.89
CA ALA A 194 14.20 7.40 2.60
C ALA A 194 15.63 7.37 2.05
N GLN A 195 15.79 7.34 0.72
CA GLN A 195 17.10 7.36 0.08
C GLN A 195 17.86 8.68 0.29
N ALA A 196 17.14 9.81 0.26
CA ALA A 196 17.72 11.11 0.56
C ALA A 196 18.25 11.15 2.01
N LYS A 197 17.50 10.62 2.97
CA LYS A 197 17.91 10.53 4.39
C LYS A 197 19.21 9.72 4.56
N ILE A 198 19.32 8.56 3.91
CA ILE A 198 20.54 7.74 3.92
C ILE A 198 21.74 8.54 3.36
N THR A 199 21.51 9.27 2.26
CA THR A 199 22.56 10.07 1.62
C THR A 199 23.03 11.21 2.52
N MET A 200 22.10 11.87 3.23
CA MET A 200 22.43 12.92 4.19
C MET A 200 23.29 12.40 5.35
N TYR A 201 22.96 11.24 5.93
CA TYR A 201 23.78 10.67 7.00
C TYR A 201 25.19 10.33 6.53
N ARG A 202 25.34 9.75 5.33
CA ARG A 202 26.66 9.48 4.74
C ARG A 202 27.47 10.75 4.53
N LEU A 203 26.83 11.84 4.09
CA LEU A 203 27.51 13.12 3.92
C LEU A 203 27.96 13.69 5.28
N ALA A 204 27.09 13.65 6.28
CA ALA A 204 27.42 14.09 7.63
C ALA A 204 28.60 13.31 8.22
N GLU A 205 28.66 12.00 8.00
CA GLU A 205 29.76 11.15 8.44
C GLU A 205 31.08 11.50 7.73
N LYS A 206 31.04 11.71 6.41
CA LYS A 206 32.21 12.18 5.65
C LYS A 206 32.72 13.53 6.15
N LEU A 207 31.82 14.47 6.45
CA LEU A 207 32.18 15.77 7.00
C LEU A 207 32.84 15.65 8.39
N ARG A 208 32.32 14.77 9.26
CA ARG A 208 32.95 14.49 10.56
C ARG A 208 34.34 13.88 10.41
N LEU A 209 34.50 12.96 9.47
CA LEU A 209 35.80 12.34 9.18
C LEU A 209 36.81 13.38 8.68
N ILE A 210 36.43 14.21 7.71
CA ILE A 210 37.29 15.30 7.20
C ILE A 210 37.70 16.24 8.33
N ASN A 211 36.76 16.64 9.20
CA ASN A 211 37.07 17.51 10.33
C ASN A 211 38.06 16.86 11.32
N ALA A 212 37.88 15.56 11.62
CA ALA A 212 38.79 14.82 12.48
C ALA A 212 40.19 14.66 11.85
N THR A 213 40.27 14.36 10.55
CA THR A 213 41.55 14.26 9.83
C THR A 213 42.26 15.61 9.75
N ALA A 214 41.53 16.70 9.49
CA ALA A 214 42.08 18.05 9.50
C ALA A 214 42.65 18.38 10.88
N ALA A 215 41.90 18.15 11.96
CA ALA A 215 42.38 18.35 13.33
C ALA A 215 43.63 17.51 13.64
N ALA A 216 43.67 16.25 13.21
CA ALA A 216 44.85 15.40 13.37
C ALA A 216 46.06 15.98 12.63
N LEU A 217 45.91 16.41 11.37
CA LEU A 217 46.99 17.05 10.60
C LEU A 217 47.50 18.34 11.26
N TYR A 218 46.61 19.15 11.84
CA TYR A 218 46.99 20.37 12.57
C TYR A 218 47.77 20.08 13.86
N HIS A 219 47.45 18.99 14.58
CA HIS A 219 48.09 18.64 15.85
C HIS A 219 49.28 17.70 15.71
N THR A 220 49.57 17.19 14.51
CA THR A 220 50.77 16.39 14.26
C THR A 220 51.92 17.34 13.93
N PRO A 221 52.95 17.50 14.79
CA PRO A 221 54.15 18.21 14.40
C PRO A 221 54.80 17.47 13.22
N LEU A 222 55.08 18.19 12.13
CA LEU A 222 55.86 17.67 11.00
C LEU A 222 57.27 17.32 11.49
N THR A 223 57.49 16.09 11.94
CA THR A 223 58.83 15.55 12.09
C THR A 223 59.40 15.28 10.71
N GLN A 224 60.54 15.91 10.41
CA GLN A 224 61.25 15.95 9.14
C GLN A 224 61.67 14.59 8.53
N THR A 225 61.26 13.45 9.09
CA THR A 225 61.71 12.12 8.67
C THR A 225 60.85 11.46 7.57
N GLN A 226 59.79 12.10 7.06
CA GLN A 226 58.94 11.51 6.00
C GLN A 226 59.23 11.98 4.57
N ILE A 227 60.26 12.80 4.33
CA ILE A 227 60.72 13.09 2.97
C ILE A 227 61.91 12.17 2.65
N GLN A 228 61.65 10.87 2.44
CA GLN A 228 62.55 10.07 1.61
C GLN A 228 61.97 10.01 0.19
N PRO A 229 62.77 10.32 -0.85
CA PRO A 229 62.32 10.19 -2.22
C PRO A 229 62.01 8.71 -2.51
N MET A 230 60.85 8.45 -3.12
CA MET A 230 60.57 7.16 -3.75
C MET A 230 61.60 6.91 -4.86
N SER A 231 62.61 6.09 -4.58
CA SER A 231 63.45 5.52 -5.63
C SER A 231 62.62 4.55 -6.46
N ARG A 232 62.47 4.88 -7.74
CA ARG A 232 62.02 3.99 -8.81
C ARG A 232 63.16 3.05 -9.19
N THR A 233 63.07 1.79 -8.73
CA THR A 233 63.67 0.52 -9.23
C THR A 233 63.75 -0.38 -7.98
N ASP A 234 63.04 -1.49 -7.86
CA ASP A 234 63.19 -2.70 -8.68
C ASP A 234 61.92 -3.56 -8.76
N ALA A 235 61.94 -4.40 -9.78
CA ALA A 235 60.87 -5.22 -10.31
C ALA A 235 60.41 -6.39 -9.40
N ALA A 236 59.12 -6.73 -9.58
CA ALA A 236 58.54 -8.07 -9.55
C ALA A 236 58.78 -8.97 -8.33
N THR A 237 57.75 -9.13 -7.49
CA THR A 237 57.46 -10.45 -6.89
C THR A 237 55.95 -10.64 -6.75
N LYS A 238 55.47 -11.79 -7.25
CA LYS A 238 54.05 -12.23 -7.28
C LYS A 238 53.40 -12.25 -5.88
N PRO A 239 52.06 -12.07 -5.79
CA PRO A 239 51.33 -12.31 -4.56
C PRO A 239 51.06 -13.82 -4.37
N THR A 240 51.57 -14.40 -3.29
CA THR A 240 51.14 -15.71 -2.79
C THR A 240 50.34 -15.55 -1.49
N THR A 241 49.04 -15.71 -1.64
CA THR A 241 48.06 -16.42 -0.79
C THR A 241 48.32 -16.65 0.70
N ASN A 242 47.33 -16.23 1.52
CA ASN A 242 46.61 -16.98 2.57
C ASN A 242 46.51 -16.22 3.91
N CYS A 243 45.34 -15.66 4.18
CA CYS A 243 44.82 -15.46 5.53
C CYS A 243 43.36 -15.94 5.57
N SER A 244 43.21 -17.26 5.61
CA SER A 244 41.99 -17.94 6.02
C SER A 244 42.34 -18.94 7.12
N GLU A 245 42.46 -18.43 8.35
CA GLU A 245 42.43 -19.24 9.57
C GLU A 245 41.55 -18.54 10.63
N HIS A 246 40.23 -18.60 10.47
CA HIS A 246 39.34 -18.63 11.63
C HIS A 246 39.03 -20.10 11.89
N LYS A 247 39.74 -20.69 12.87
CA LYS A 247 39.54 -22.08 13.29
C LYS A 247 38.17 -22.23 13.95
N SER A 248 37.28 -22.93 13.24
CA SER A 248 36.15 -23.67 13.81
C SER A 248 36.70 -24.70 14.80
N ASN A 249 36.25 -24.66 16.06
CA ASN A 249 36.51 -25.73 17.01
C ASN A 249 35.23 -26.58 17.14
N LYS A 250 35.21 -27.69 16.42
CA LYS A 250 34.24 -28.78 16.59
C LYS A 250 35.05 -30.08 16.67
N LYS A 251 34.85 -30.82 17.76
CA LYS A 251 35.05 -32.27 18.03
C LYS A 251 35.35 -32.41 19.55
N GLN A 252 34.88 -33.38 20.33
CA GLN A 252 34.22 -34.64 20.01
C GLN A 252 33.59 -35.23 21.30
N GLN A 253 32.61 -36.08 21.07
CA GLN A 253 31.88 -36.97 21.95
C GLN A 253 32.79 -38.04 22.61
N LYS A 254 32.60 -38.34 23.92
CA LYS A 254 32.78 -39.70 24.51
C LYS A 254 32.30 -39.79 25.98
N HIS A 255 31.37 -40.72 26.20
CA HIS A 255 31.18 -41.60 27.38
C HIS A 255 31.07 -40.97 28.78
N MET A 256 29.84 -40.97 29.34
CA MET A 256 29.38 -41.99 30.30
C MET A 256 27.85 -41.93 30.41
#